data_AF-A0A367ZP65-F1
#
_entry.id   AF-A0A367ZP65-F1
#
_cell.length_a   1.000
_cell.length_b   1.000
_cell.length_c   1.000
_cell.angle_alpha   90.00
_cell.angle_beta   90.00
_cell.angle_gamma   90.00
#
_symmetry.space_group_name_H-M   'P 1'
#
loop_
_entity.id
_entity.type
_entity.pdbx_description
1 polymer ?
#
loop_
_entity_poly.entity_id
_entity_poly.type
_entity_poly.pdbx_seq_one_letter_code
_entity_poly.pdbx_strand_id
1 'polypeptide(L)'
;MRRLCTFGLLVIGLAVLLSGFAAPPEPSIDLQQYQRLPLSIRLTRLTQAGIHLFDRRRYEEAIAVFESIFQLDPKNLGAMFWIRKCQEKLARERNELAKADLYRKYGGLGTKEWKYDNWTWGPTVGHFVIRQSKPKPYVPPVRKRTPRASDEVLAKAKEKAAGGDPQALFELAMQHWSRGEKEPALDAFEEAVEKDPEIAGLDDEEMLARISDEITAIIAKGGASAAQHLLAGRVARLQGDLPGMIRLLVKAVTLDPTLADKARSYLETMVVTGKAQFLLKLPEIFSFRQAYAFEEGEDRFYLKTTFAPSTPFPMVPLDLMFDWTAIKSIDILASDVLFVFVDPAVQGMTRLWLTAREKEGPFPNYYARLLIHLDPDRLPSMDLSNVNVSPDLPDNWSMVIGPDSSFGQAFPPPQYESTTENFLIRGYQLGTSNGRGPSLVLRDFRIAPPPSLDVWKALDAVGSGI
;
A
#
# COMPACT_ATOMS: atom_id res chain seq x y z
N MET A 1 4.64 75.01 -7.53
CA MET A 1 4.86 73.65 -8.09
C MET A 1 4.88 72.63 -6.96
N ARG A 2 3.75 71.97 -6.66
CA ARG A 2 3.64 70.80 -5.76
C ARG A 2 2.18 70.32 -5.76
N ARG A 3 1.73 69.88 -6.93
CA ARG A 3 0.58 68.99 -7.16
C ARG A 3 1.12 67.94 -8.14
N LEU A 4 0.71 66.68 -7.99
CA LEU A 4 1.26 65.45 -8.61
C LEU A 4 2.37 64.75 -7.81
N CYS A 5 2.07 64.19 -6.63
CA CYS A 5 2.84 63.03 -6.11
C CYS A 5 2.05 62.09 -5.18
N THR A 6 0.82 62.43 -4.77
CA THR A 6 0.12 61.67 -3.72
C THR A 6 -1.02 60.76 -4.18
N PHE A 7 -1.28 60.63 -5.48
CA PHE A 7 -2.33 59.72 -6.00
C PHE A 7 -1.80 58.49 -6.75
N GLY A 8 -0.49 58.42 -7.07
CA GLY A 8 0.11 57.29 -7.79
C GLY A 8 0.58 56.13 -6.89
N LEU A 9 0.81 56.38 -5.59
CA LEU A 9 1.36 55.38 -4.67
C LEU A 9 0.30 54.51 -3.99
N LEU A 10 -0.97 54.93 -4.00
CA LEU A 10 -2.05 54.20 -3.33
C LEU A 10 -2.75 53.17 -4.24
N VAL A 11 -2.59 53.29 -5.57
CA VAL A 11 -3.14 52.31 -6.54
C VAL A 11 -2.17 51.17 -6.82
N ILE A 12 -0.85 51.40 -6.69
CA ILE A 12 0.16 50.35 -6.86
C ILE A 12 0.28 49.48 -5.61
N GLY A 13 0.06 50.04 -4.41
CA GLY A 13 0.03 49.27 -3.16
C GLY A 13 -1.16 48.32 -3.02
N LEU A 14 -2.29 48.59 -3.69
CA LEU A 14 -3.48 47.72 -3.65
C LEU A 14 -3.42 46.60 -4.72
N ALA A 15 -2.69 46.81 -5.82
CA ALA A 15 -2.53 45.81 -6.88
C ALA A 15 -1.52 44.70 -6.53
N VAL A 16 -0.56 44.97 -5.62
CA VAL A 16 0.41 43.97 -5.14
C VAL A 16 -0.14 43.13 -3.96
N LEU A 17 -1.21 43.57 -3.29
CA LEU A 17 -1.87 42.80 -2.23
C LEU A 17 -3.03 41.91 -2.70
N LEU A 18 -3.46 42.05 -3.96
CA LEU A 18 -4.52 41.21 -4.58
C LEU A 18 -3.98 40.12 -5.52
N SER A 19 -2.67 40.08 -5.76
CA SER A 19 -2.00 39.00 -6.50
C SER A 19 -1.50 37.86 -5.61
N GLY A 20 -1.62 38.00 -4.27
CA GLY A 20 -1.27 36.97 -3.28
C GLY A 20 -2.41 36.02 -2.90
N PHE A 21 -3.60 36.18 -3.50
CA PHE A 21 -4.74 35.27 -3.34
C PHE A 21 -5.17 34.68 -4.69
N ALA A 22 -4.21 34.31 -5.54
CA ALA A 22 -4.48 33.18 -6.42
C ALA A 22 -4.73 31.99 -5.47
N ALA A 23 -5.95 31.45 -5.49
CA ALA A 23 -6.20 30.14 -4.88
C ALA A 23 -5.04 29.22 -5.32
N PRO A 24 -4.44 28.42 -4.42
CA PRO A 24 -3.51 27.40 -4.86
C PRO A 24 -4.19 26.67 -6.02
N PRO A 25 -3.48 26.33 -7.12
CA PRO A 25 -4.07 25.48 -8.14
C PRO A 25 -4.73 24.34 -7.37
N GLU A 26 -6.06 24.23 -7.51
CA GLU A 26 -6.85 23.21 -6.83
C GLU A 26 -6.06 21.91 -6.96
N PRO A 27 -5.91 21.10 -5.89
CA PRO A 27 -5.04 19.93 -5.93
C PRO A 27 -5.52 19.06 -7.08
N SER A 28 -4.85 19.21 -8.23
CA SER A 28 -5.16 18.47 -9.42
C SER A 28 -4.91 17.05 -9.00
N ILE A 29 -5.96 16.24 -9.02
CA ILE A 29 -5.87 14.82 -8.75
C ILE A 29 -4.70 14.35 -9.60
N ASP A 30 -3.65 13.85 -8.95
CA ASP A 30 -2.49 13.37 -9.66
C ASP A 30 -2.91 12.09 -10.39
N LEU A 31 -3.41 12.27 -11.60
CA LEU A 31 -3.87 11.21 -12.49
C LEU A 31 -2.69 10.47 -13.10
N GLN A 32 -1.45 10.94 -12.92
CA GLN A 32 -0.25 10.25 -13.40
C GLN A 32 -0.14 8.86 -12.77
N GLN A 33 -0.56 8.70 -11.51
CA GLN A 33 -0.57 7.40 -10.81
C GLN A 33 -1.41 6.34 -11.54
N TYR A 34 -2.43 6.76 -12.29
CA TYR A 34 -3.35 5.87 -12.98
C TYR A 34 -2.93 5.57 -14.42
N GLN A 35 -2.05 6.40 -15.01
CA GLN A 35 -1.63 6.27 -16.41
C GLN A 35 -0.87 4.97 -16.72
N ARG A 36 -0.33 4.30 -15.70
CA ARG A 36 0.43 3.04 -15.87
C ARG A 36 -0.41 1.77 -15.70
N LEU A 37 -1.64 1.89 -15.19
CA LEU A 37 -2.50 0.73 -14.94
C LEU A 37 -3.24 0.29 -16.21
N PRO A 38 -3.55 -1.02 -16.37
CA PRO A 38 -4.43 -1.51 -17.41
C PRO A 38 -5.74 -0.73 -17.45
N LEU A 39 -6.28 -0.46 -18.65
CA LEU A 39 -7.47 0.37 -18.82
C LEU A 39 -8.64 -0.11 -17.94
N SER A 40 -8.88 -1.42 -17.87
CA SER A 40 -9.92 -2.01 -17.01
C SER A 40 -9.73 -1.65 -15.54
N ILE A 41 -8.54 -1.86 -14.98
CA ILE A 41 -8.19 -1.56 -13.59
C ILE A 41 -8.25 -0.05 -13.32
N ARG A 42 -7.77 0.75 -14.27
CA ARG A 42 -7.83 2.21 -14.22
C ARG A 42 -9.26 2.72 -14.12
N LEU A 43 -10.15 2.21 -14.98
CA LEU A 43 -11.57 2.54 -14.96
C LEU A 43 -12.19 2.11 -13.63
N THR A 44 -11.87 0.92 -13.12
CA THR A 44 -12.38 0.45 -11.81
C THR A 44 -11.91 1.35 -10.66
N ARG A 45 -10.62 1.69 -10.58
CA ARG A 45 -10.07 2.53 -9.51
C ARG A 45 -10.59 3.96 -9.56
N LEU A 46 -10.65 4.57 -10.75
CA LEU A 46 -11.27 5.89 -10.92
C LEU A 46 -12.75 5.86 -10.55
N THR A 47 -13.47 4.77 -10.88
CA THR A 47 -14.87 4.60 -10.49
C THR A 47 -15.00 4.56 -8.97
N GLN A 48 -14.16 3.79 -8.29
CA GLN A 48 -14.14 3.72 -6.82
C GLN A 48 -13.77 5.05 -6.17
N ALA A 49 -12.77 5.76 -6.69
CA ALA A 49 -12.37 7.07 -6.21
C ALA A 49 -13.49 8.11 -6.36
N GLY A 50 -14.16 8.13 -7.51
CA GLY A 50 -15.31 8.99 -7.77
C GLY A 50 -16.50 8.68 -6.82
N ILE A 51 -16.75 7.39 -6.54
CA ILE A 51 -17.78 6.98 -5.56
C ILE A 51 -17.42 7.46 -4.15
N HIS A 52 -16.16 7.29 -3.72
CA HIS A 52 -15.72 7.78 -2.41
C HIS A 52 -15.84 9.31 -2.27
N LEU A 53 -15.56 10.08 -3.32
CA LEU A 53 -15.76 11.52 -3.34
C LEU A 53 -17.24 11.89 -3.27
N PHE A 54 -18.09 11.15 -4.00
CA PHE A 54 -19.54 11.29 -3.95
C PHE A 54 -20.09 11.03 -2.53
N ASP A 55 -19.65 9.98 -1.86
CA ASP A 55 -20.08 9.63 -0.51
C ASP A 55 -19.66 10.70 0.52
N ARG A 56 -18.55 11.39 0.27
CA ARG A 56 -18.07 12.54 1.06
C ARG A 56 -18.73 13.87 0.67
N ARG A 57 -19.74 13.86 -0.20
CA ARG A 57 -20.45 15.04 -0.74
C ARG A 57 -19.55 16.04 -1.50
N ARG A 58 -18.39 15.60 -1.99
CA ARG A 58 -17.49 16.42 -2.83
C ARG A 58 -17.86 16.21 -4.29
N TYR A 59 -19.05 16.68 -4.67
CA TYR A 59 -19.67 16.29 -5.95
C TYR A 59 -18.97 16.89 -7.17
N GLU A 60 -18.47 18.13 -7.08
CA GLU A 60 -17.72 18.77 -8.16
C GLU A 60 -16.43 18.00 -8.47
N GLU A 61 -15.72 17.57 -7.43
CA GLU A 61 -14.50 16.77 -7.58
C GLU A 61 -14.80 15.35 -8.08
N ALA A 62 -15.91 14.76 -7.61
CA ALA A 62 -16.37 13.48 -8.14
C ALA A 62 -16.68 13.58 -9.65
N ILE A 63 -17.32 14.67 -10.10
CA ILE A 63 -17.58 14.92 -11.53
C ILE A 63 -16.28 14.96 -12.32
N ALA A 64 -15.27 15.70 -11.86
CA ALA A 64 -13.96 15.76 -12.54
C ALA A 64 -13.31 14.37 -12.67
N VAL A 65 -13.41 13.52 -11.64
CA VAL A 65 -12.93 12.13 -11.71
C VAL A 65 -13.72 11.32 -12.74
N PHE A 66 -15.06 11.37 -12.73
CA PHE A 66 -15.87 10.63 -13.70
C PHE A 66 -15.73 11.15 -15.14
N GLU A 67 -15.46 12.44 -15.32
CA GLU A 67 -15.12 13.02 -16.64
C GLU A 67 -13.79 12.48 -17.15
N SER A 68 -12.81 12.25 -16.27
CA SER A 68 -11.56 11.57 -16.66
C SER A 68 -11.81 10.13 -17.13
N ILE A 69 -12.77 9.40 -16.53
CA ILE A 69 -13.19 8.07 -16.97
C ILE A 69 -13.82 8.15 -18.36
N PHE A 70 -14.64 9.18 -18.61
CA PHE A 70 -15.25 9.40 -19.92
C PHE A 70 -14.24 9.77 -21.01
N GLN A 71 -13.16 10.48 -20.66
CA GLN A 71 -12.04 10.75 -21.57
C GLN A 71 -11.27 9.48 -21.92
N LEU A 72 -11.18 8.52 -20.99
CA LEU A 72 -10.47 7.25 -21.18
C LEU A 72 -11.32 6.20 -21.91
N ASP A 73 -12.62 6.11 -21.59
CA ASP A 73 -13.59 5.25 -22.26
C ASP A 73 -14.91 6.01 -22.49
N PRO A 74 -15.08 6.63 -23.67
CA PRO A 74 -16.29 7.36 -24.04
C PRO A 74 -17.57 6.52 -24.08
N LYS A 75 -17.47 5.17 -24.06
CA LYS A 75 -18.62 4.25 -24.04
C LYS A 75 -18.99 3.80 -22.63
N ASN A 76 -18.28 4.25 -21.60
CA ASN A 76 -18.56 3.87 -20.23
C ASN A 76 -19.83 4.57 -19.70
N LEU A 77 -20.98 3.90 -19.87
CA LEU A 77 -22.28 4.35 -19.39
C LEU A 77 -22.31 4.55 -17.86
N GLY A 78 -21.46 3.82 -17.12
CA GLY A 78 -21.35 3.94 -15.67
C GLY A 78 -20.84 5.32 -15.24
N ALA A 79 -19.79 5.83 -15.90
CA ALA A 79 -19.25 7.17 -15.61
C ALA A 79 -20.29 8.26 -15.87
N MET A 80 -21.01 8.18 -16.99
CA MET A 80 -22.08 9.13 -17.34
C MET A 80 -23.21 9.12 -16.31
N PHE A 81 -23.62 7.93 -15.85
CA PHE A 81 -24.60 7.79 -14.78
C PHE A 81 -24.16 8.52 -13.51
N TRP A 82 -22.90 8.34 -13.10
CA TRP A 82 -22.37 8.99 -11.89
C TRP A 82 -22.21 10.50 -12.03
N ILE A 83 -21.79 11.02 -13.20
CA ILE A 83 -21.75 12.47 -13.47
C ILE A 83 -23.15 13.08 -13.29
N ARG A 84 -24.16 12.47 -13.93
CA ARG A 84 -25.55 12.96 -13.83
C ARG A 84 -26.05 12.92 -12.39
N LYS A 85 -25.75 11.85 -11.65
CA LYS A 85 -26.12 11.72 -10.24
C LYS A 85 -25.46 12.79 -9.36
N CYS A 86 -24.20 13.15 -9.61
CA CYS A 86 -23.53 14.26 -8.92
C CYS A 86 -24.17 15.61 -9.25
N GLN A 87 -24.46 15.87 -10.53
CA GLN A 87 -25.12 17.10 -10.99
C GLN A 87 -26.52 17.27 -10.37
N GLU A 88 -27.29 16.19 -10.27
CA GLU A 88 -28.61 16.21 -9.62
C GLU A 88 -28.50 16.54 -8.12
N LYS A 89 -27.48 16.03 -7.43
CA LYS A 89 -27.22 16.36 -6.01
C LYS A 89 -26.84 17.83 -5.85
N LEU A 90 -25.93 18.35 -6.68
CA LEU A 90 -25.56 19.76 -6.66
C LEU A 90 -26.73 20.68 -6.98
N ALA A 91 -27.51 20.36 -8.01
CA ALA A 91 -28.71 21.12 -8.36
C ALA A 91 -29.72 21.11 -7.21
N ARG A 92 -29.89 19.97 -6.52
CA ARG A 92 -30.76 19.88 -5.35
C ARG A 92 -30.25 20.73 -4.20
N GLU A 93 -28.98 20.65 -3.84
CA GLU A 93 -28.40 21.45 -2.75
C GLU A 93 -28.48 22.95 -3.06
N ARG A 94 -28.20 23.36 -4.29
CA ARG A 94 -28.38 24.75 -4.75
C ARG A 94 -29.83 25.20 -4.68
N ASN A 95 -30.76 24.34 -5.09
CA ASN A 95 -32.19 24.64 -5.01
C ASN A 95 -32.66 24.76 -3.56
N GLU A 96 -32.21 23.87 -2.66
CA GLU A 96 -32.57 23.95 -1.23
C GLU A 96 -31.98 25.21 -0.57
N LEU A 97 -30.76 25.62 -0.91
CA LEU A 97 -30.19 26.89 -0.46
C LEU A 97 -31.00 28.09 -0.99
N ALA A 98 -31.36 28.09 -2.27
CA ALA A 98 -32.18 29.14 -2.86
C ALA A 98 -33.57 29.22 -2.19
N LYS A 99 -34.20 28.08 -1.90
CA LYS A 99 -35.46 28.01 -1.17
C LYS A 99 -35.31 28.57 0.25
N ALA A 100 -34.26 28.17 0.97
CA ALA A 100 -34.00 28.66 2.33
C ALA A 100 -33.79 30.18 2.35
N ASP A 101 -33.07 30.72 1.36
CA ASP A 101 -32.89 32.17 1.21
C ASP A 101 -34.19 32.90 0.87
N LEU A 102 -35.04 32.32 0.02
CA LEU A 102 -36.37 32.86 -0.27
C LEU A 102 -37.28 32.84 0.96
N TYR A 103 -37.30 31.75 1.72
CA TYR A 103 -38.02 31.68 3.00
C TYR A 103 -37.52 32.72 4.00
N ARG A 104 -36.20 32.89 4.11
CA ARG A 104 -35.60 33.92 4.99
C ARG A 104 -36.02 35.33 4.58
N LYS A 105 -36.08 35.61 3.27
CA LYS A 105 -36.39 36.96 2.75
C LYS A 105 -37.88 37.28 2.74
N TYR A 106 -38.74 36.31 2.44
CA TYR A 106 -40.15 36.56 2.10
C TYR A 106 -41.15 35.78 2.96
N GLY A 107 -40.70 34.91 3.87
CA GLY A 107 -41.57 34.08 4.72
C GLY A 107 -42.26 32.93 3.97
N GLY A 108 -41.89 32.66 2.71
CA GLY A 108 -42.46 31.64 1.84
C GLY A 108 -41.65 31.41 0.56
N LEU A 109 -42.01 30.39 -0.23
CA LEU A 109 -41.33 30.03 -1.50
C LEU A 109 -41.67 30.93 -2.68
N GLY A 110 -42.71 31.77 -2.57
CA GLY A 110 -43.13 32.68 -3.63
C GLY A 110 -42.81 34.12 -3.27
N THR A 111 -42.32 34.89 -4.23
CA THR A 111 -42.57 36.34 -4.22
C THR A 111 -44.08 36.51 -4.39
N LYS A 112 -44.73 37.34 -3.59
CA LYS A 112 -46.20 37.53 -3.63
C LYS A 112 -46.71 38.17 -4.93
N GLU A 113 -45.81 38.29 -5.92
CA GLU A 113 -45.91 39.05 -7.14
C GLU A 113 -45.14 38.27 -8.21
N TRP A 114 -45.84 37.47 -9.04
CA TRP A 114 -46.11 37.79 -10.45
C TRP A 114 -46.93 36.68 -11.12
N LYS A 115 -48.13 37.09 -11.57
CA LYS A 115 -48.92 36.46 -12.63
C LYS A 115 -48.18 36.61 -13.97
N TYR A 116 -48.35 35.61 -14.82
CA TYR A 116 -47.86 35.52 -16.19
C TYR A 116 -48.56 36.52 -17.15
N ASP A 117 -48.33 37.83 -17.01
CA ASP A 117 -49.01 38.80 -17.89
C ASP A 117 -48.15 39.33 -19.05
N ASN A 118 -46.83 39.06 -19.11
CA ASN A 118 -45.96 39.71 -20.12
C ASN A 118 -45.12 38.77 -21.00
N TRP A 119 -45.52 37.51 -21.23
CA TRP A 119 -44.79 36.62 -22.15
C TRP A 119 -45.47 36.49 -23.52
N THR A 120 -45.05 37.32 -24.47
CA THR A 120 -45.36 37.15 -25.90
C THR A 120 -44.19 36.50 -26.62
N TRP A 121 -44.40 35.30 -27.16
CA TRP A 121 -43.40 34.61 -27.98
C TRP A 121 -43.29 35.29 -29.36
N GLY A 122 -42.15 35.90 -29.67
CA GLY A 122 -41.84 36.39 -31.02
C GLY A 122 -41.46 35.25 -31.98
N PRO A 123 -41.67 35.40 -33.31
CA PRO A 123 -41.54 34.32 -34.30
C PRO A 123 -40.12 33.78 -34.53
N THR A 124 -39.10 34.32 -33.87
CA THR A 124 -37.69 33.95 -34.07
C THR A 124 -37.12 32.97 -33.04
N VAL A 125 -37.85 32.68 -31.95
CA VAL A 125 -37.38 31.72 -30.93
C VAL A 125 -37.96 30.34 -31.24
N GLY A 126 -37.41 29.65 -32.23
CA GLY A 126 -37.93 28.34 -32.63
C GLY A 126 -37.20 27.57 -33.72
N HIS A 127 -35.91 27.83 -34.00
CA HIS A 127 -35.16 27.01 -34.97
C HIS A 127 -33.77 26.66 -34.42
N PHE A 128 -33.63 25.46 -33.86
CA PHE A 128 -32.32 24.85 -33.64
C PHE A 128 -31.92 24.07 -34.90
N VAL A 129 -30.84 24.48 -35.57
CA VAL A 129 -30.27 23.70 -36.68
C VAL A 129 -29.36 22.63 -36.09
N ILE A 130 -29.78 21.37 -36.15
CA ILE A 130 -28.97 20.21 -35.76
C ILE A 130 -27.86 20.02 -36.80
N ARG A 131 -26.63 20.43 -36.49
CA ARG A 131 -25.44 20.06 -37.28
C ARG A 131 -24.96 18.68 -36.84
N GLN A 132 -25.31 17.63 -37.58
CA GLN A 132 -24.71 16.31 -37.35
C GLN A 132 -23.29 16.27 -37.92
N SER A 133 -22.28 16.42 -37.06
CA SER A 133 -20.91 16.04 -37.42
C SER A 133 -20.85 14.52 -37.50
N LYS A 134 -20.53 13.95 -38.67
CA LYS A 134 -20.22 12.52 -38.77
C LYS A 134 -19.05 12.21 -37.81
N PRO A 135 -19.21 11.34 -36.80
CA PRO A 135 -18.10 10.99 -35.92
C PRO A 135 -17.03 10.33 -36.79
N LYS A 136 -15.84 10.94 -36.89
CA LYS A 136 -14.69 10.23 -37.43
C LYS A 136 -14.40 9.09 -36.44
N PRO A 137 -14.45 7.81 -36.85
CA PRO A 137 -14.06 6.73 -35.96
C PRO A 137 -12.63 7.01 -35.53
N TYR A 138 -12.37 7.07 -34.23
CA TYR A 138 -11.01 6.99 -33.73
C TYR A 138 -10.48 5.61 -34.14
N VAL A 139 -9.68 5.56 -35.20
CA VAL A 139 -8.92 4.37 -35.56
C VAL A 139 -7.61 4.51 -34.79
N PRO A 140 -7.40 3.75 -33.70
CA PRO A 140 -6.10 3.77 -33.04
C PRO A 140 -5.01 3.42 -34.07
N PRO A 141 -3.83 4.06 -34.02
CA PRO A 141 -2.76 3.75 -34.96
C PRO A 141 -2.48 2.25 -34.96
N VAL A 142 -2.26 1.68 -36.15
CA VAL A 142 -1.97 0.25 -36.32
C VAL A 142 -0.70 -0.06 -35.54
N ARG A 143 -0.83 -0.87 -34.49
CA ARG A 143 0.28 -1.25 -33.62
C ARG A 143 1.34 -2.00 -34.45
N LYS A 144 2.59 -1.55 -34.39
CA LYS A 144 3.71 -2.24 -35.01
C LYS A 144 3.89 -3.57 -34.27
N ARG A 145 3.56 -4.69 -34.92
CA ARG A 145 3.97 -6.02 -34.43
C ARG A 145 5.33 -6.31 -34.99
N THR A 146 6.31 -6.58 -34.13
CA THR A 146 7.57 -7.13 -34.58
C THR A 146 7.34 -8.49 -35.26
N PRO A 147 7.91 -8.72 -36.46
CA PRO A 147 7.88 -10.04 -37.06
C PRO A 147 8.69 -11.01 -36.19
N ARG A 148 8.33 -12.30 -36.23
CA ARG A 148 9.02 -13.35 -35.48
C ARG A 148 10.52 -13.33 -35.78
N ALA A 149 11.34 -13.09 -34.77
CA ALA A 149 12.79 -12.99 -34.90
C ALA A 149 13.45 -14.31 -35.34
N SER A 150 14.46 -14.23 -36.21
CA SER A 150 15.36 -15.35 -36.51
C SER A 150 16.44 -15.49 -35.44
N ASP A 151 17.12 -16.64 -35.41
CA ASP A 151 18.24 -16.87 -34.48
C ASP A 151 19.38 -15.85 -34.66
N GLU A 152 19.64 -15.41 -35.89
CA GLU A 152 20.65 -14.38 -36.19
C GLU A 152 20.28 -13.01 -35.61
N VAL A 153 19.01 -12.62 -35.70
CA VAL A 153 18.53 -11.35 -35.13
C VAL A 153 18.63 -11.40 -33.61
N LEU A 154 18.28 -12.53 -33.00
CA LEU A 154 18.37 -12.72 -31.56
C LEU A 154 19.83 -12.70 -31.07
N ALA A 155 20.75 -13.33 -31.78
CA ALA A 155 22.18 -13.31 -31.43
C ALA A 155 22.75 -11.90 -31.45
N LYS A 156 22.42 -11.10 -32.49
CA LYS A 156 22.82 -9.70 -32.59
C LYS A 156 22.20 -8.84 -31.48
N ALA A 157 20.94 -9.08 -31.14
CA ALA A 157 20.28 -8.38 -30.04
C ALA A 157 20.97 -8.68 -28.70
N LYS A 158 21.35 -9.95 -28.46
CA LYS A 158 22.11 -10.34 -27.26
C LYS A 158 23.49 -9.69 -27.20
N GLU A 159 24.20 -9.63 -28.32
CA GLU A 159 25.52 -8.98 -28.40
C GLU A 159 25.43 -7.48 -28.08
N LYS A 160 24.41 -6.78 -28.62
CA LYS A 160 24.15 -5.37 -28.29
C LYS A 160 23.76 -5.18 -26.82
N ALA A 161 22.92 -6.07 -26.29
CA ALA A 161 22.46 -6.02 -24.91
C ALA A 161 23.57 -6.37 -23.89
N ALA A 162 24.67 -7.01 -24.32
CA ALA A 162 25.78 -7.38 -23.44
C ALA A 162 26.46 -6.17 -22.76
N GLY A 163 26.39 -4.98 -23.37
CA GLY A 163 26.83 -3.73 -22.77
C GLY A 163 25.91 -3.19 -21.68
N GLY A 164 24.74 -3.82 -21.48
CA GLY A 164 23.77 -3.45 -20.46
C GLY A 164 23.00 -2.17 -20.77
N ASP A 165 23.00 -1.71 -22.01
CA ASP A 165 22.20 -0.55 -22.45
C ASP A 165 20.69 -0.83 -22.30
N PRO A 166 19.92 0.03 -21.60
CA PRO A 166 18.49 -0.22 -21.35
C PRO A 166 17.67 -0.38 -22.63
N GLN A 167 17.99 0.39 -23.68
CA GLN A 167 17.29 0.31 -24.96
C GLN A 167 17.59 -1.00 -25.69
N ALA A 168 18.86 -1.43 -25.72
CA ALA A 168 19.23 -2.73 -26.29
C ALA A 168 18.62 -3.92 -25.53
N LEU A 169 18.51 -3.83 -24.20
CA LEU A 169 17.82 -4.83 -23.36
C LEU A 169 16.32 -4.89 -23.68
N PHE A 170 15.67 -3.75 -23.85
CA PHE A 170 14.28 -3.68 -24.29
C PHE A 170 14.08 -4.28 -25.69
N GLU A 171 14.96 -3.97 -26.64
CA GLU A 171 14.92 -4.59 -27.97
C GLU A 171 15.06 -6.11 -27.89
N LEU A 172 15.98 -6.61 -27.05
CA LEU A 172 16.16 -8.05 -26.80
C LEU A 172 14.87 -8.68 -26.22
N ALA A 173 14.22 -8.01 -25.28
CA ALA A 173 12.94 -8.45 -24.73
C ALA A 173 11.86 -8.59 -25.83
N MET A 174 11.75 -7.61 -26.72
CA MET A 174 10.81 -7.65 -27.85
C MET A 174 11.14 -8.76 -28.85
N GLN A 175 12.43 -9.07 -29.09
CA GLN A 175 12.81 -10.20 -29.93
C GLN A 175 12.39 -11.54 -29.32
N HIS A 176 12.62 -11.76 -28.03
CA HIS A 176 12.15 -12.95 -27.31
C HIS A 176 10.62 -13.05 -27.32
N TRP A 177 9.93 -11.92 -27.11
CA TRP A 177 8.48 -11.84 -27.18
C TRP A 177 7.94 -12.24 -28.56
N SER A 178 8.54 -11.75 -29.65
CA SER A 178 8.16 -12.09 -31.03
C SER A 178 8.27 -13.61 -31.33
N ARG A 179 9.11 -14.33 -30.57
CA ARG A 179 9.30 -15.79 -30.66
C ARG A 179 8.35 -16.59 -29.77
N GLY A 180 7.60 -15.92 -28.89
CA GLY A 180 6.73 -16.54 -27.88
C GLY A 180 7.47 -17.00 -26.62
N GLU A 181 8.74 -16.58 -26.44
CA GLU A 181 9.58 -16.95 -25.31
C GLU A 181 9.34 -15.97 -24.15
N LYS A 182 8.34 -16.25 -23.31
CA LYS A 182 7.84 -15.32 -22.27
C LYS A 182 8.84 -15.04 -21.15
N GLU A 183 9.47 -16.07 -20.60
CA GLU A 183 10.40 -15.93 -19.47
C GLU A 183 11.65 -15.12 -19.87
N PRO A 184 12.36 -15.46 -20.98
CA PRO A 184 13.50 -14.65 -21.42
C PRO A 184 13.11 -13.22 -21.81
N ALA A 185 11.92 -13.03 -22.39
CA ALA A 185 11.41 -11.69 -22.71
C ALA A 185 11.23 -10.87 -21.43
N LEU A 186 10.63 -11.45 -20.39
CA LEU A 186 10.46 -10.77 -19.10
C LEU A 186 11.79 -10.55 -18.38
N ASP A 187 12.73 -11.50 -18.41
CA ASP A 187 14.05 -11.31 -17.79
C ASP A 187 14.78 -10.10 -18.39
N ALA A 188 14.85 -10.00 -19.72
CA ALA A 188 15.48 -8.88 -20.41
C ALA A 188 14.74 -7.55 -20.18
N PHE A 189 13.40 -7.59 -20.13
CA PHE A 189 12.59 -6.41 -19.87
C PHE A 189 12.73 -5.91 -18.42
N GLU A 190 12.78 -6.83 -17.45
CA GLU A 190 13.03 -6.48 -16.05
C GLU A 190 14.38 -5.79 -15.88
N GLU A 191 15.44 -6.33 -16.49
CA GLU A 191 16.76 -5.71 -16.45
C GLU A 191 16.77 -4.31 -17.09
N ALA A 192 16.05 -4.14 -18.21
CA ALA A 192 15.93 -2.85 -18.87
C ALA A 192 15.24 -1.81 -17.96
N VAL A 193 14.12 -2.18 -17.34
CA VAL A 193 13.34 -1.29 -16.45
C VAL A 193 14.09 -0.98 -15.14
N GLU A 194 14.90 -1.91 -14.64
CA GLU A 194 15.72 -1.68 -13.45
C GLU A 194 16.84 -0.66 -13.69
N LYS A 195 17.37 -0.60 -14.91
CA LYS A 195 18.37 0.40 -15.30
C LYS A 195 17.74 1.74 -15.70
N ASP A 196 16.61 1.71 -16.40
CA ASP A 196 15.85 2.89 -16.77
C ASP A 196 14.33 2.64 -16.65
N PRO A 197 13.68 3.18 -15.61
CA PRO A 197 12.24 3.04 -15.42
C PRO A 197 11.37 3.60 -16.55
N GLU A 198 11.89 4.50 -17.40
CA GLU A 198 11.14 5.07 -18.54
C GLU A 198 10.91 4.04 -19.65
N ILE A 199 11.75 3.01 -19.74
CA ILE A 199 11.61 1.90 -20.70
C ILE A 199 10.26 1.19 -20.57
N ALA A 200 9.69 1.14 -19.37
CA ALA A 200 8.37 0.53 -19.16
C ALA A 200 7.28 1.20 -20.02
N GLY A 201 7.45 2.48 -20.38
CA GLY A 201 6.55 3.22 -21.26
C GLY A 201 6.71 2.91 -22.75
N LEU A 202 7.75 2.17 -23.15
CA LEU A 202 8.02 1.80 -24.54
C LEU A 202 7.32 0.50 -24.97
N ASP A 203 6.62 -0.20 -24.06
CA ASP A 203 5.88 -1.44 -24.36
C ASP A 203 4.61 -1.15 -25.21
N ASP A 204 4.82 -0.80 -26.47
CA ASP A 204 3.76 -0.56 -27.46
C ASP A 204 3.03 -1.85 -27.87
N GLU A 205 3.63 -3.01 -27.64
CA GLU A 205 3.09 -4.32 -28.01
C GLU A 205 2.13 -4.92 -26.96
N GLU A 206 2.01 -4.25 -25.79
CA GLU A 206 1.28 -4.71 -24.61
C GLU A 206 1.74 -6.09 -24.15
N MET A 207 3.05 -6.34 -24.17
CA MET A 207 3.63 -7.61 -23.72
C MET A 207 3.15 -7.95 -22.31
N LEU A 208 3.29 -7.01 -21.37
CA LEU A 208 2.89 -7.22 -19.98
C LEU A 208 1.39 -7.47 -19.84
N ALA A 209 0.58 -6.72 -20.58
CA ALA A 209 -0.88 -6.84 -20.54
C ALA A 209 -1.33 -8.22 -21.07
N ARG A 210 -0.77 -8.67 -22.20
CA ARG A 210 -1.10 -9.98 -22.78
C ARG A 210 -0.69 -11.14 -21.88
N ILE A 211 0.51 -11.09 -21.31
CA ILE A 211 0.96 -12.12 -20.36
C ILE A 211 0.02 -12.15 -19.15
N SER A 212 -0.36 -10.99 -18.61
CA SER A 212 -1.32 -10.89 -17.51
C SER A 212 -2.69 -11.48 -17.87
N ASP A 213 -3.25 -11.14 -19.03
CA ASP A 213 -4.57 -11.61 -19.47
C ASP A 213 -4.59 -13.14 -19.66
N GLU A 214 -3.55 -13.69 -20.27
CA GLU A 214 -3.41 -15.14 -20.46
C GLU A 214 -3.35 -15.88 -19.13
N ILE A 215 -2.53 -15.41 -18.18
CA ILE A 215 -2.42 -16.04 -16.88
C ILE A 215 -3.72 -15.89 -16.08
N THR A 216 -4.36 -14.72 -16.14
CA THR A 216 -5.65 -14.49 -15.48
C THR A 216 -6.73 -15.44 -15.99
N ALA A 217 -6.76 -15.70 -17.30
CA ALA A 217 -7.67 -16.69 -17.89
C ALA A 217 -7.38 -18.13 -17.43
N ILE A 218 -6.11 -18.47 -17.16
CA ILE A 218 -5.72 -19.78 -16.61
C ILE A 218 -6.10 -19.89 -15.13
N ILE A 219 -5.83 -18.85 -14.34
CA ILE A 219 -6.20 -18.76 -12.92
C ILE A 219 -7.72 -18.89 -12.76
N ALA A 220 -8.51 -18.20 -13.60
CA ALA A 220 -9.97 -18.28 -13.57
C ALA A 220 -10.52 -19.70 -13.86
N LYS A 221 -9.75 -20.53 -14.56
CA LYS A 221 -10.09 -21.94 -14.81
C LYS A 221 -9.59 -22.89 -13.71
N GLY A 222 -8.92 -22.38 -12.67
CA GLY A 222 -8.44 -23.15 -11.53
C GLY A 222 -7.21 -24.03 -11.81
N GLY A 223 -6.48 -23.80 -12.90
CA GLY A 223 -5.39 -24.67 -13.36
C GLY A 223 -3.99 -24.03 -13.34
N ALA A 224 -3.81 -22.89 -12.67
CA ALA A 224 -2.55 -22.16 -12.73
C ALA A 224 -1.45 -22.82 -11.87
N SER A 225 -0.28 -23.06 -12.47
CA SER A 225 0.88 -23.64 -11.77
C SER A 225 1.59 -22.60 -10.88
N ALA A 226 2.47 -23.05 -9.98
CA ALA A 226 3.28 -22.16 -9.14
C ALA A 226 4.12 -21.18 -9.98
N ALA A 227 4.75 -21.67 -11.05
CA ALA A 227 5.52 -20.83 -11.98
C ALA A 227 4.66 -19.77 -12.68
N GLN A 228 3.41 -20.08 -13.04
CA GLN A 228 2.50 -19.10 -13.64
C GLN A 228 2.07 -18.01 -12.65
N HIS A 229 1.89 -18.35 -11.37
CA HIS A 229 1.65 -17.36 -10.33
C HIS A 229 2.87 -16.46 -10.11
N LEU A 230 4.08 -17.02 -10.12
CA LEU A 230 5.32 -16.26 -10.05
C LEU A 230 5.43 -15.29 -11.25
N LEU A 231 5.17 -15.79 -12.46
CA LEU A 231 5.18 -14.99 -13.68
C LEU A 231 4.19 -13.81 -13.61
N ALA A 232 2.96 -14.06 -13.14
CA ALA A 232 1.98 -13.01 -12.94
C ALA A 232 2.39 -12.00 -11.86
N GLY A 233 3.04 -12.46 -10.77
CA GLY A 233 3.61 -11.58 -9.74
C GLY A 233 4.69 -10.65 -10.30
N ARG A 234 5.59 -11.18 -11.15
CA ARG A 234 6.62 -10.38 -11.85
C ARG A 234 6.00 -9.32 -12.76
N VAL A 235 4.99 -9.69 -13.54
CA VAL A 235 4.26 -8.75 -14.39
C VAL A 235 3.56 -7.67 -13.56
N ALA A 236 2.89 -8.06 -12.46
CA ALA A 236 2.24 -7.11 -11.55
C ALA A 236 3.25 -6.12 -10.92
N ARG A 237 4.46 -6.57 -10.60
CA ARG A 237 5.57 -5.71 -10.13
C ARG A 237 5.90 -4.63 -11.16
N LEU A 238 6.13 -5.04 -12.42
CA LEU A 238 6.47 -4.14 -13.52
C LEU A 238 5.35 -3.13 -13.83
N GLN A 239 4.10 -3.55 -13.68
CA GLN A 239 2.92 -2.68 -13.84
C GLN A 239 2.67 -1.76 -12.63
N GLY A 240 3.36 -1.97 -11.51
CA GLY A 240 3.15 -1.23 -10.27
C GLY A 240 1.94 -1.66 -9.44
N ASP A 241 1.34 -2.82 -9.72
CA ASP A 241 0.26 -3.39 -8.92
C ASP A 241 0.81 -4.14 -7.70
N LEU A 242 1.25 -3.40 -6.68
CA LEU A 242 1.85 -3.96 -5.46
C LEU A 242 0.95 -4.99 -4.74
N PRO A 243 -0.37 -4.76 -4.56
CA PRO A 243 -1.24 -5.75 -3.91
C PRO A 243 -1.35 -7.05 -4.72
N GLY A 244 -1.47 -6.95 -6.05
CA GLY A 244 -1.51 -8.11 -6.93
C GLY A 244 -0.20 -8.88 -6.91
N MET A 245 0.93 -8.17 -6.96
CA MET A 245 2.27 -8.74 -6.84
C MET A 245 2.41 -9.58 -5.57
N ILE A 246 2.11 -9.02 -4.39
CA ILE A 246 2.26 -9.74 -3.11
C ILE A 246 1.43 -11.02 -3.10
N ARG A 247 0.14 -10.92 -3.45
CA ARG A 247 -0.77 -12.07 -3.45
C ARG A 247 -0.28 -13.18 -4.39
N LEU A 248 0.13 -12.83 -5.60
CA LEU A 248 0.56 -13.80 -6.61
C LEU A 248 1.90 -14.44 -6.26
N LEU A 249 2.87 -13.67 -5.75
CA LEU A 249 4.16 -14.20 -5.30
C LEU A 249 3.98 -15.14 -4.09
N VAL A 250 3.14 -14.77 -3.12
CA VAL A 250 2.85 -15.62 -1.97
C VAL A 250 2.12 -16.90 -2.37
N LYS A 251 1.17 -16.83 -3.31
CA LYS A 251 0.54 -18.03 -3.86
C LYS A 251 1.56 -18.94 -4.53
N ALA A 252 2.48 -18.38 -5.32
CA ALA A 252 3.53 -19.15 -5.99
C ALA A 252 4.39 -19.93 -5.00
N VAL A 253 4.89 -19.27 -3.95
CA VAL A 253 5.72 -19.90 -2.90
C VAL A 253 4.92 -20.89 -2.06
N THR A 254 3.63 -20.63 -1.84
CA THR A 254 2.75 -21.56 -1.12
C THR A 254 2.57 -22.87 -1.89
N LEU A 255 2.48 -22.80 -3.22
CA LEU A 255 2.37 -23.97 -4.10
C LEU A 255 3.72 -24.67 -4.34
N ASP A 256 4.81 -23.91 -4.47
CA ASP A 256 6.17 -24.43 -4.69
C ASP A 256 7.21 -23.65 -3.86
N PRO A 257 7.69 -24.24 -2.75
CA PRO A 257 8.69 -23.61 -1.90
C PRO A 257 10.03 -23.32 -2.57
N THR A 258 10.36 -23.97 -3.69
CA THR A 258 11.64 -23.73 -4.40
C THR A 258 11.72 -22.33 -5.03
N LEU A 259 10.56 -21.68 -5.22
CA LEU A 259 10.45 -20.32 -5.75
C LEU A 259 10.63 -19.23 -4.68
N ALA A 260 10.88 -19.62 -3.42
CA ALA A 260 10.95 -18.71 -2.28
C ALA A 260 12.01 -17.61 -2.45
N ASP A 261 13.21 -17.94 -2.92
CA ASP A 261 14.31 -16.98 -3.03
C ASP A 261 13.99 -15.84 -4.01
N LYS A 262 13.43 -16.18 -5.17
CA LYS A 262 13.05 -15.20 -6.20
C LYS A 262 11.85 -14.35 -5.74
N ALA A 263 10.87 -14.94 -5.06
CA ALA A 263 9.76 -14.17 -4.50
C ALA A 263 10.22 -13.25 -3.36
N ARG A 264 11.12 -13.74 -2.49
CA ARG A 264 11.69 -13.00 -1.37
C ARG A 264 12.43 -11.75 -1.86
N SER A 265 13.28 -11.87 -2.88
CA SER A 265 14.05 -10.73 -3.39
C SER A 265 13.16 -9.59 -3.90
N TYR A 266 12.07 -9.90 -4.60
CA TYR A 266 11.12 -8.90 -5.08
C TYR A 266 10.35 -8.22 -3.93
N LEU A 267 9.89 -8.99 -2.94
CA LEU A 267 9.19 -8.46 -1.77
C LEU A 267 10.12 -7.62 -0.89
N GLU A 268 11.36 -8.06 -0.69
CA GLU A 268 12.39 -7.34 0.06
C GLU A 268 12.70 -6.00 -0.58
N THR A 269 12.91 -5.98 -1.90
CA THR A 269 13.14 -4.75 -2.66
C THR A 269 11.99 -3.76 -2.48
N MET A 270 10.75 -4.23 -2.48
CA MET A 270 9.58 -3.37 -2.23
C MET A 270 9.59 -2.78 -0.81
N VAL A 271 9.94 -3.56 0.21
CA VAL A 271 10.00 -3.09 1.61
C VAL A 271 11.14 -2.09 1.79
N VAL A 272 12.36 -2.42 1.35
CA VAL A 272 13.55 -1.58 1.52
C VAL A 272 13.44 -0.26 0.76
N THR A 273 12.76 -0.24 -0.39
CA THR A 273 12.50 1.01 -1.15
C THR A 273 11.39 1.88 -0.57
N GLY A 274 10.78 1.49 0.57
CA GLY A 274 9.72 2.24 1.24
C GLY A 274 8.35 2.14 0.56
N LYS A 275 8.22 1.40 -0.55
CA LYS A 275 6.94 1.21 -1.27
C LYS A 275 5.89 0.47 -0.44
N ALA A 276 6.31 -0.27 0.59
CA ALA A 276 5.41 -0.92 1.53
C ALA A 276 4.58 0.06 2.38
N GLN A 277 5.00 1.33 2.53
CA GLN A 277 4.25 2.33 3.31
C GLN A 277 2.84 2.59 2.75
N PHE A 278 2.64 2.48 1.44
CA PHE A 278 1.30 2.61 0.81
C PHE A 278 0.33 1.49 1.20
N LEU A 279 0.85 0.40 1.75
CA LEU A 279 0.09 -0.77 2.19
C LEU A 279 -0.17 -0.75 3.70
N LEU A 280 0.29 0.28 4.41
CA LEU A 280 0.19 0.38 5.86
C LEU A 280 -1.28 0.47 6.30
N LYS A 281 -1.80 -0.65 6.76
CA LYS A 281 -3.00 -0.73 7.58
C LYS A 281 -2.65 -1.47 8.86
N LEU A 282 -3.25 -1.05 9.97
CA LEU A 282 -3.09 -1.76 11.23
C LEU A 282 -3.63 -3.20 11.04
N PRO A 283 -2.84 -4.21 11.42
CA PRO A 283 -3.29 -5.59 11.39
C PRO A 283 -4.26 -5.87 12.53
N GLU A 284 -5.05 -6.92 12.36
CA GLU A 284 -5.81 -7.49 13.47
C GLU A 284 -4.88 -8.45 14.21
N ILE A 285 -4.52 -8.10 15.45
CA ILE A 285 -3.68 -8.93 16.33
C ILE A 285 -4.58 -9.51 17.42
N PHE A 286 -4.61 -10.83 17.53
CA PHE A 286 -5.43 -11.58 18.48
C PHE A 286 -4.64 -12.08 19.69
N SER A 287 -3.33 -12.24 19.53
CA SER A 287 -2.42 -12.44 20.66
C SER A 287 -1.06 -11.83 20.37
N PHE A 288 -0.43 -11.27 21.39
CA PHE A 288 0.91 -10.70 21.29
C PHE A 288 1.67 -11.02 22.58
N ARG A 289 2.74 -11.79 22.45
CA ARG A 289 3.65 -12.11 23.54
C ARG A 289 5.08 -11.89 23.09
N GLN A 290 5.85 -11.18 23.89
CA GLN A 290 7.27 -10.98 23.64
C GLN A 290 8.09 -11.29 24.89
N ALA A 291 9.33 -11.73 24.70
CA ALA A 291 10.26 -11.92 25.80
C ALA A 291 11.69 -11.56 25.42
N TYR A 292 12.48 -11.24 26.42
CA TYR A 292 13.92 -11.12 26.31
C TYR A 292 14.61 -12.14 27.21
N ALA A 293 15.65 -12.79 26.68
CA ALA A 293 16.56 -13.63 27.42
C ALA A 293 17.97 -13.55 26.80
N PHE A 294 19.00 -13.72 27.61
CA PHE A 294 20.38 -13.83 27.13
C PHE A 294 20.77 -15.30 27.08
N GLU A 295 20.92 -15.90 25.90
CA GLU A 295 21.27 -17.32 25.77
C GLU A 295 22.48 -17.49 24.87
N GLU A 296 23.35 -18.45 25.19
CA GLU A 296 24.51 -18.81 24.37
C GLU A 296 25.45 -17.63 24.03
N GLY A 297 25.48 -16.61 24.91
CA GLY A 297 26.30 -15.42 24.70
C GLY A 297 25.67 -14.34 23.81
N GLU A 298 24.40 -14.49 23.45
CA GLU A 298 23.67 -13.55 22.59
C GLU A 298 22.39 -13.01 23.25
N ASP A 299 22.10 -11.74 22.97
CA ASP A 299 20.83 -11.10 23.33
C ASP A 299 19.73 -11.65 22.40
N ARG A 300 18.76 -12.40 22.94
CA ARG A 300 17.66 -13.01 22.17
C ARG A 300 16.32 -12.39 22.49
N PHE A 301 15.58 -12.05 21.45
CA PHE A 301 14.22 -11.53 21.55
C PHE A 301 13.22 -12.51 20.94
N TYR A 302 12.26 -12.93 21.76
CA TYR A 302 11.26 -13.92 21.42
C TYR A 302 9.96 -13.20 21.13
N LEU A 303 9.32 -13.56 20.03
CA LEU A 303 8.04 -12.99 19.65
C LEU A 303 7.08 -14.09 19.24
N LYS A 304 5.91 -14.08 19.84
CA LYS A 304 4.80 -14.98 19.55
C LYS A 304 3.55 -14.14 19.32
N THR A 305 2.95 -14.24 18.14
CA THR A 305 1.73 -13.47 17.84
C THR A 305 0.77 -14.24 16.95
N THR A 306 -0.52 -14.07 17.21
CA THR A 306 -1.58 -14.53 16.32
C THR A 306 -2.19 -13.30 15.65
N PHE A 307 -2.30 -13.33 14.33
CA PHE A 307 -2.77 -12.17 13.56
C PHE A 307 -3.62 -12.58 12.35
N ALA A 308 -4.41 -11.64 11.86
CA ALA A 308 -5.05 -11.69 10.55
C ALA A 308 -4.70 -10.43 9.74
N PRO A 309 -4.31 -10.57 8.47
CA PRO A 309 -4.17 -9.43 7.56
C PRO A 309 -5.50 -8.71 7.40
N SER A 310 -5.51 -7.38 7.60
CA SER A 310 -6.70 -6.53 7.42
C SER A 310 -6.98 -6.19 5.95
N THR A 311 -6.19 -6.72 5.03
CA THR A 311 -6.22 -6.48 3.59
C THR A 311 -6.26 -7.79 2.81
N PRO A 312 -6.69 -7.78 1.54
CA PRO A 312 -6.69 -8.99 0.69
C PRO A 312 -5.28 -9.46 0.30
N PHE A 313 -4.22 -8.95 0.92
CA PHE A 313 -2.84 -9.37 0.68
C PHE A 313 -2.20 -9.89 1.97
N PRO A 314 -1.45 -10.99 1.91
CA PRO A 314 -0.97 -11.72 3.08
C PRO A 314 0.30 -11.09 3.69
N MET A 315 0.31 -9.79 3.99
CA MET A 315 1.46 -9.10 4.58
C MET A 315 1.02 -8.12 5.67
N VAL A 316 1.70 -8.14 6.82
CA VAL A 316 1.30 -7.41 8.04
C VAL A 316 2.50 -6.69 8.67
N PRO A 317 2.38 -5.39 9.01
CA PRO A 317 3.41 -4.67 9.73
C PRO A 317 3.30 -4.91 11.25
N LEU A 318 4.44 -5.14 11.89
CA LEU A 318 4.58 -5.25 13.33
C LEU A 318 5.70 -4.34 13.83
N ASP A 319 5.39 -3.48 14.79
CA ASP A 319 6.32 -2.47 15.30
C ASP A 319 6.84 -2.86 16.68
N LEU A 320 8.17 -2.87 16.82
CA LEU A 320 8.93 -3.21 18.02
C LEU A 320 9.76 -2.00 18.46
N MET A 321 9.86 -1.78 19.77
CA MET A 321 10.43 -0.57 20.37
C MET A 321 11.95 -0.66 20.62
N PHE A 322 12.69 -1.03 19.57
CA PHE A 322 14.16 -0.96 19.52
C PHE A 322 14.64 -0.63 18.11
N ASP A 323 15.91 -0.23 17.97
CA ASP A 323 16.50 0.12 16.69
C ASP A 323 16.75 -1.13 15.82
N TRP A 324 16.31 -1.09 14.56
CA TRP A 324 16.42 -2.22 13.63
C TRP A 324 17.88 -2.59 13.33
N THR A 325 18.81 -1.65 13.46
CA THR A 325 20.24 -1.87 13.23
C THR A 325 20.87 -2.84 14.23
N ALA A 326 20.17 -3.14 15.34
CA ALA A 326 20.57 -4.14 16.32
C ALA A 326 20.24 -5.58 15.88
N ILE A 327 19.46 -5.80 14.83
CA ILE A 327 19.09 -7.15 14.38
C ILE A 327 20.24 -7.78 13.60
N LYS A 328 20.75 -8.92 14.07
CA LYS A 328 21.71 -9.77 13.35
C LYS A 328 21.01 -10.73 12.39
N SER A 329 20.00 -11.44 12.88
CA SER A 329 19.21 -12.41 12.13
C SER A 329 17.83 -12.61 12.76
N ILE A 330 16.90 -13.17 11.98
CA ILE A 330 15.56 -13.52 12.42
C ILE A 330 15.28 -14.96 11.98
N ASP A 331 15.07 -15.83 12.96
CA ASP A 331 14.65 -17.21 12.73
C ASP A 331 13.12 -17.29 12.75
N ILE A 332 12.55 -17.82 11.67
CA ILE A 332 11.12 -18.03 11.53
C ILE A 332 10.82 -19.47 11.95
N LEU A 333 10.23 -19.65 13.14
CA LEU A 333 9.96 -20.96 13.74
C LEU A 333 8.51 -21.44 13.51
N ALA A 334 7.66 -20.61 12.88
CA ALA A 334 6.28 -20.94 12.59
C ALA A 334 6.05 -21.32 11.12
N SER A 335 5.17 -22.29 10.87
CA SER A 335 4.83 -22.77 9.52
C SER A 335 3.99 -21.79 8.69
N ASP A 336 3.28 -20.87 9.38
CA ASP A 336 2.31 -19.96 8.78
C ASP A 336 2.94 -18.68 8.23
N VAL A 337 4.19 -18.37 8.58
CA VAL A 337 4.92 -17.20 8.10
C VAL A 337 5.94 -17.67 7.07
N LEU A 338 5.90 -17.08 5.88
CA LEU A 338 6.86 -17.37 4.81
C LEU A 338 8.13 -16.52 4.95
N PHE A 339 7.94 -15.21 5.13
CA PHE A 339 9.02 -14.25 5.13
C PHE A 339 8.81 -13.20 6.22
N VAL A 340 9.92 -12.68 6.72
CA VAL A 340 9.96 -11.51 7.60
C VAL A 340 10.97 -10.54 7.01
N PHE A 341 10.54 -9.31 6.76
CA PHE A 341 11.39 -8.24 6.26
C PHE A 341 11.50 -7.13 7.28
N VAL A 342 12.70 -6.59 7.46
CA VAL A 342 12.93 -5.40 8.29
C VAL A 342 12.77 -4.16 7.39
N ASP A 343 12.03 -3.16 7.85
CA ASP A 343 11.82 -1.90 7.12
C ASP A 343 12.83 -0.84 7.58
N PRO A 344 13.89 -0.55 6.81
CA PRO A 344 14.92 0.40 7.20
C PRO A 344 14.47 1.86 7.09
N ALA A 345 13.30 2.13 6.46
CA ALA A 345 12.79 3.49 6.32
C ALA A 345 12.23 4.05 7.63
N VAL A 346 11.98 3.19 8.63
CA VAL A 346 11.47 3.59 9.95
C VAL A 346 12.64 3.85 10.89
N GLN A 347 12.70 5.06 11.46
CA GLN A 347 13.72 5.45 12.45
C GLN A 347 13.15 5.43 13.87
N GLY A 348 13.98 5.08 14.85
CA GLY A 348 13.63 5.08 16.27
C GLY A 348 12.79 3.89 16.75
N MET A 349 12.39 3.01 15.84
CA MET A 349 11.71 1.74 16.13
C MET A 349 11.95 0.75 14.99
N THR A 350 11.71 -0.52 15.24
CA THR A 350 11.84 -1.60 14.25
C THR A 350 10.46 -1.93 13.71
N ARG A 351 10.28 -1.86 12.39
CA ARG A 351 9.10 -2.41 11.74
C ARG A 351 9.45 -3.70 11.00
N LEU A 352 8.76 -4.77 11.39
CA LEU A 352 8.82 -6.07 10.73
C LEU A 352 7.59 -6.25 9.84
N TRP A 353 7.80 -6.60 8.58
CA TRP A 353 6.75 -7.02 7.67
C TRP A 353 6.68 -8.54 7.63
N LEU A 354 5.65 -9.10 8.27
CA LEU A 354 5.39 -10.53 8.29
C LEU A 354 4.55 -10.91 7.06
N THR A 355 5.07 -11.81 6.24
CA THR A 355 4.36 -12.34 5.07
C THR A 355 3.76 -13.71 5.43
N ALA A 356 2.45 -13.80 5.46
CA ALA A 356 1.73 -15.03 5.79
C ALA A 356 1.69 -15.99 4.58
N ARG A 357 1.74 -17.29 4.84
CA ARG A 357 1.44 -18.34 3.86
C ARG A 357 -0.05 -18.27 3.52
N GLU A 358 -0.43 -18.54 2.29
CA GLU A 358 -1.87 -18.54 1.97
C GLU A 358 -2.60 -19.72 2.63
N LYS A 359 -3.72 -19.42 3.29
CA LYS A 359 -4.64 -20.40 3.87
C LYS A 359 -6.03 -20.26 3.26
N GLU A 360 -6.72 -21.38 3.12
CA GLU A 360 -8.13 -21.39 2.71
C GLU A 360 -9.05 -21.04 3.89
N GLY A 361 -10.15 -20.35 3.59
CA GLY A 361 -11.18 -19.96 4.57
C GLY A 361 -11.51 -18.47 4.53
N PRO A 362 -12.69 -18.06 5.06
CA PRO A 362 -13.14 -16.68 5.01
C PRO A 362 -12.37 -15.73 5.95
N PHE A 363 -11.78 -16.26 7.03
CA PHE A 363 -11.03 -15.49 8.04
C PHE A 363 -9.87 -16.34 8.59
N PRO A 364 -8.80 -16.56 7.81
CA PRO A 364 -7.68 -17.36 8.27
C PRO A 364 -6.87 -16.59 9.32
N ASN A 365 -6.69 -17.22 10.49
CA ASN A 365 -5.75 -16.75 11.50
C ASN A 365 -4.36 -17.35 11.24
N TYR A 366 -3.35 -16.53 11.44
CA TYR A 366 -1.95 -16.90 11.25
C TYR A 366 -1.20 -16.83 12.57
N TYR A 367 -0.30 -17.77 12.75
CA TYR A 367 0.54 -17.85 13.92
C TYR A 367 2.00 -17.55 13.57
N ALA A 368 2.59 -16.54 14.19
CA ALA A 368 4.01 -16.24 14.09
C ALA A 368 4.74 -16.60 15.39
N ARG A 369 5.90 -17.22 15.22
CA ARG A 369 6.88 -17.50 16.26
C ARG A 369 8.25 -17.15 15.71
N LEU A 370 8.79 -16.04 16.18
CA LEU A 370 10.03 -15.46 15.69
C LEU A 370 11.06 -15.41 16.82
N LEU A 371 12.29 -15.80 16.50
CA LEU A 371 13.46 -15.61 17.35
C LEU A 371 14.38 -14.60 16.68
N ILE A 372 14.60 -13.47 17.32
CA ILE A 372 15.41 -12.37 16.79
C ILE A 372 16.72 -12.34 17.57
N HIS A 373 17.82 -12.48 16.83
CA HIS A 373 19.17 -12.38 17.38
C HIS A 373 19.62 -10.93 17.34
N LEU A 374 20.00 -10.40 18.50
CA LEU A 374 20.38 -9.00 18.64
C LEU A 374 21.91 -8.84 18.81
N ASP A 375 22.40 -7.70 18.34
CA ASP A 375 23.78 -7.28 18.52
C ASP A 375 23.96 -6.56 19.87
N PRO A 376 24.69 -7.16 20.83
CA PRO A 376 24.84 -6.60 22.15
C PRO A 376 25.54 -5.24 22.17
N ASP A 377 26.35 -4.92 21.15
CA ASP A 377 27.09 -3.66 21.11
C ASP A 377 26.24 -2.50 20.57
N ARG A 378 25.13 -2.80 19.90
CA ARG A 378 24.27 -1.80 19.25
C ARG A 378 23.05 -1.40 20.09
N LEU A 379 22.67 -2.22 21.07
CA LEU A 379 21.47 -2.01 21.87
C LEU A 379 21.81 -1.98 23.37
N PRO A 380 22.01 -0.79 23.97
CA PRO A 380 22.30 -0.69 25.41
C PRO A 380 21.07 -0.94 26.28
N SER A 381 19.90 -0.60 25.76
CA SER A 381 18.60 -0.74 26.43
C SER A 381 17.51 -1.08 25.44
N MET A 382 16.45 -1.72 25.92
CA MET A 382 15.31 -2.12 25.10
C MET A 382 14.01 -1.91 25.86
N ASP A 383 13.01 -1.34 25.18
CA ASP A 383 11.67 -1.22 25.72
C ASP A 383 10.82 -2.39 25.22
N LEU A 384 10.33 -3.22 26.15
CA LEU A 384 9.40 -4.30 25.83
C LEU A 384 7.97 -3.77 25.71
N SER A 385 7.77 -2.77 24.86
CA SER A 385 6.48 -2.14 24.59
C SER A 385 5.98 -2.50 23.19
N ASN A 386 4.69 -2.28 22.92
CA ASN A 386 4.12 -2.36 21.58
C ASN A 386 3.23 -1.15 21.26
N VAL A 387 3.13 -0.81 19.97
CA VAL A 387 2.40 0.39 19.49
C VAL A 387 1.25 0.05 18.57
N ASN A 388 1.34 -1.06 17.82
CA ASN A 388 0.34 -1.47 16.83
C ASN A 388 -0.70 -2.47 17.35
N VAL A 389 -0.71 -2.71 18.65
CA VAL A 389 -1.60 -3.68 19.29
C VAL A 389 -2.73 -2.92 19.99
N SER A 390 -3.96 -3.43 19.89
CA SER A 390 -5.10 -2.83 20.61
C SER A 390 -4.82 -2.81 22.11
N PRO A 391 -5.06 -1.68 22.82
CA PRO A 391 -4.96 -1.62 24.28
C PRO A 391 -5.86 -2.64 24.98
N ASP A 392 -7.01 -2.95 24.37
CA ASP A 392 -8.00 -3.88 24.91
C ASP A 392 -7.68 -5.35 24.61
N LEU A 393 -6.52 -5.66 24.00
CA LEU A 393 -6.15 -7.03 23.69
C LEU A 393 -5.92 -7.84 24.98
N PRO A 394 -6.72 -8.89 25.25
CA PRO A 394 -6.60 -9.64 26.51
C PRO A 394 -5.26 -10.39 26.61
N ASP A 395 -4.83 -11.01 25.51
CA ASP A 395 -3.57 -11.75 25.43
C ASP A 395 -2.45 -10.85 24.87
N ASN A 396 -2.00 -9.90 25.70
CA ASN A 396 -0.96 -8.93 25.38
C ASN A 396 0.10 -8.86 26.50
N TRP A 397 1.20 -9.58 26.34
CA TRP A 397 2.18 -9.82 27.40
C TRP A 397 3.62 -9.51 26.97
N SER A 398 4.39 -8.99 27.91
CA SER A 398 5.85 -8.90 27.83
C SER A 398 6.50 -9.61 28.99
N MET A 399 7.55 -10.36 28.73
CA MET A 399 8.23 -11.15 29.74
C MET A 399 9.71 -10.81 29.80
N VAL A 400 10.23 -10.73 31.03
CA VAL A 400 11.64 -10.50 31.31
C VAL A 400 12.14 -11.67 32.12
N ILE A 401 13.24 -12.28 31.66
CA ILE A 401 13.91 -13.38 32.35
C ILE A 401 15.28 -12.88 32.80
N GLY A 402 15.60 -13.09 34.07
CA GLY A 402 16.91 -12.76 34.63
C GLY A 402 17.05 -13.22 36.08
N PRO A 403 18.24 -13.15 36.67
CA PRO A 403 18.41 -13.37 38.09
C PRO A 403 17.80 -12.23 38.91
N ASP A 404 17.46 -12.49 40.16
CA ASP A 404 16.84 -11.51 41.08
C ASP A 404 17.65 -10.21 41.17
N SER A 405 18.98 -10.29 41.15
CA SER A 405 19.87 -9.13 41.18
C SER A 405 19.72 -8.16 40.00
N SER A 406 19.20 -8.63 38.86
CA SER A 406 18.99 -7.80 37.67
C SER A 406 17.76 -6.91 37.80
N PHE A 407 16.83 -7.25 38.71
CA PHE A 407 15.62 -6.48 38.93
C PHE A 407 15.81 -5.48 40.08
N GLY A 408 16.25 -4.26 39.73
CA GLY A 408 16.42 -3.18 40.70
C GLY A 408 15.10 -2.74 41.38
N GLN A 409 15.21 -1.98 42.48
CA GLN A 409 14.05 -1.49 43.24
C GLN A 409 13.09 -0.60 42.45
N ALA A 410 13.56 0.03 41.36
CA ALA A 410 12.75 0.88 40.49
C ALA A 410 12.03 0.10 39.37
N PHE A 411 12.22 -1.23 39.29
CA PHE A 411 11.59 -2.04 38.27
C PHE A 411 10.07 -2.17 38.54
N PRO A 412 9.21 -2.07 37.51
CA PRO A 412 7.78 -2.13 37.72
C PRO A 412 7.33 -3.48 38.31
N PRO A 413 6.29 -3.48 39.17
CA PRO A 413 5.75 -4.72 39.72
C PRO A 413 5.12 -5.57 38.59
N PRO A 414 5.40 -6.88 38.53
CA PRO A 414 4.84 -7.75 37.52
C PRO A 414 3.39 -8.16 37.86
N GLN A 415 2.61 -8.54 36.85
CA GLN A 415 1.30 -9.21 37.04
C GLN A 415 1.45 -10.73 37.15
N TYR A 416 2.55 -11.27 36.65
CA TYR A 416 2.89 -12.69 36.74
C TYR A 416 4.34 -12.83 37.20
N GLU A 417 4.59 -13.66 38.21
CA GLU A 417 5.94 -13.97 38.66
C GLU A 417 6.07 -15.48 38.89
N SER A 418 7.17 -16.04 38.41
CA SER A 418 7.57 -17.42 38.66
C SER A 418 9.08 -17.49 38.87
N THR A 419 9.56 -18.54 39.52
CA THR A 419 10.99 -18.73 39.81
C THR A 419 11.42 -20.11 39.34
N THR A 420 12.55 -20.18 38.64
CA THR A 420 13.19 -21.45 38.23
C THR A 420 14.68 -21.35 38.51
N GLU A 421 15.21 -22.19 39.41
CA GLU A 421 16.66 -22.27 39.70
C GLU A 421 17.37 -20.91 39.85
N ASN A 422 16.79 -20.02 40.68
CA ASN A 422 17.27 -18.66 40.97
C ASN A 422 17.10 -17.61 39.86
N PHE A 423 16.44 -17.96 38.76
CA PHE A 423 15.95 -17.01 37.77
C PHE A 423 14.50 -16.64 38.05
N LEU A 424 14.23 -15.34 37.98
CA LEU A 424 12.87 -14.81 38.01
C LEU A 424 12.35 -14.66 36.58
N ILE A 425 11.10 -15.05 36.41
CA ILE A 425 10.31 -14.88 35.19
C ILE A 425 9.22 -13.88 35.54
N ARG A 426 9.35 -12.65 35.06
CA ARG A 426 8.39 -11.57 35.33
C ARG A 426 7.58 -11.23 34.08
N GLY A 427 6.28 -11.40 34.16
CA GLY A 427 5.31 -11.11 33.11
C GLY A 427 4.53 -9.81 33.36
N TYR A 428 4.40 -9.02 32.31
CA TYR A 428 3.79 -7.70 32.29
C TYR A 428 2.63 -7.66 31.31
N GLN A 429 1.42 -7.36 31.79
CA GLN A 429 0.24 -7.28 30.92
C GLN A 429 0.12 -5.89 30.31
N LEU A 430 0.48 -5.78 29.03
CA LEU A 430 0.58 -4.51 28.31
C LEU A 430 -0.77 -3.83 28.08
N GLY A 431 -1.89 -4.58 28.11
CA GLY A 431 -3.23 -3.98 28.00
C GLY A 431 -3.54 -3.03 29.15
N THR A 432 -3.07 -3.33 30.36
CA THR A 432 -3.29 -2.48 31.54
C THR A 432 -2.50 -1.17 31.51
N SER A 433 -1.44 -1.12 30.71
CA SER A 433 -0.50 -0.01 30.62
C SER A 433 -0.53 0.68 29.24
N ASN A 434 -1.60 0.49 28.46
CA ASN A 434 -1.75 1.04 27.10
C ASN A 434 -0.54 0.73 26.20
N GLY A 435 -0.09 -0.53 26.18
CA GLY A 435 1.02 -1.00 25.36
C GLY A 435 2.42 -0.77 25.94
N ARG A 436 2.53 -0.06 27.08
CA ARG A 436 3.83 0.25 27.70
C ARG A 436 4.34 -0.89 28.57
N GLY A 437 5.47 -1.46 28.22
CA GLY A 437 6.13 -2.50 29.02
C GLY A 437 7.34 -2.00 29.78
N PRO A 438 8.07 -2.92 30.43
CA PRO A 438 9.29 -2.58 31.16
C PRO A 438 10.41 -2.15 30.19
N SER A 439 11.25 -1.23 30.66
CA SER A 439 12.50 -0.85 30.01
C SER A 439 13.66 -1.64 30.63
N LEU A 440 14.48 -2.24 29.79
CA LEU A 440 15.61 -3.08 30.19
C LEU A 440 16.92 -2.37 29.90
N VAL A 441 17.84 -2.39 30.86
CA VAL A 441 19.26 -2.12 30.61
C VAL A 441 19.93 -3.45 30.35
N LEU A 442 20.22 -3.78 29.09
CA LEU A 442 20.53 -5.16 28.68
C LEU A 442 21.74 -5.74 29.41
N ARG A 443 22.75 -4.92 29.70
CA ARG A 443 23.96 -5.33 30.43
C ARG A 443 23.65 -6.02 31.77
N ASP A 444 22.57 -5.60 32.45
CA ASP A 444 22.20 -6.12 33.76
C ASP A 444 21.53 -7.50 33.64
N PHE A 445 21.05 -7.86 32.44
CA PHE A 445 20.36 -9.11 32.13
C PHE A 445 21.17 -10.06 31.23
N ARG A 446 22.46 -9.78 30.97
CA ARG A 446 23.37 -10.66 30.20
C ARG A 446 23.90 -11.83 31.03
N ILE A 447 22.98 -12.61 31.58
CA ILE A 447 23.28 -13.77 32.41
C ILE A 447 22.47 -14.94 31.86
N ALA A 448 23.16 -16.00 31.46
CA ALA A 448 22.53 -17.12 30.78
C ALA A 448 21.56 -17.87 31.71
N PRO A 449 20.31 -18.13 31.27
CA PRO A 449 19.37 -18.91 32.05
C PRO A 449 19.84 -20.37 32.20
N PRO A 450 19.35 -21.07 33.23
CA PRO A 450 19.68 -22.48 33.43
C PRO A 450 19.12 -23.32 32.26
N PRO A 451 19.78 -24.42 31.86
CA PRO A 451 19.33 -25.26 30.74
C PRO A 451 17.93 -25.86 30.90
N SER A 452 17.41 -25.93 32.14
CA SER A 452 16.07 -26.40 32.46
C SER A 452 14.97 -25.39 32.10
N LEU A 453 15.32 -24.11 31.90
CA LEU A 453 14.39 -23.04 31.58
C LEU A 453 14.16 -22.94 30.07
N ASP A 454 12.96 -23.32 29.64
CA ASP A 454 12.51 -23.12 28.26
C ASP A 454 11.70 -21.82 28.16
N VAL A 455 12.28 -20.80 27.52
CA VAL A 455 11.68 -19.46 27.35
C VAL A 455 10.32 -19.54 26.66
N TRP A 456 10.12 -20.48 25.73
CA TRP A 456 8.84 -20.63 25.03
C TRP A 456 7.76 -21.23 25.92
N LYS A 457 8.11 -22.20 26.76
CA LYS A 457 7.17 -22.73 27.77
C LYS A 457 6.83 -21.67 28.81
N ALA A 458 7.81 -20.87 29.22
CA ALA A 458 7.59 -19.74 30.11
C ALA A 458 6.61 -18.73 29.49
N LEU A 459 6.81 -18.35 28.22
CA LEU A 459 5.89 -17.50 27.46
C LEU A 459 4.47 -18.05 27.41
N ASP A 460 4.30 -19.37 27.30
CA ASP A 460 3.00 -20.03 27.22
C ASP A 460 2.27 -20.09 28.56
N ALA A 461 3.02 -20.20 29.67
CA ALA A 461 2.50 -20.23 31.03
C ALA A 461 1.96 -18.88 31.51
N VAL A 462 2.38 -17.77 30.90
CA VAL A 462 1.87 -16.44 31.26
C VAL A 462 0.39 -16.34 30.86
N GLY A 463 -0.46 -15.96 31.83
CA GLY A 463 -1.91 -15.84 31.64
C GLY A 463 -2.69 -17.15 31.67
N SER A 464 -2.05 -18.32 31.83
CA SER A 464 -2.73 -19.64 31.86
C SER A 464 -3.46 -19.94 33.19
N GLY A 465 -3.96 -18.91 33.87
CA GLY A 465 -4.64 -18.99 35.17
C GLY A 465 -5.38 -17.71 35.57
N ILE A 466 -5.66 -16.84 34.59
CA ILE A 466 -6.48 -15.63 34.74
C ILE A 466 -7.85 -15.88 34.10
#